data_AF-Q15B82-F1
#
_entry.id   AF-Q15B82-F1
#
_cell.length_a   1.000
_cell.length_b   1.000
_cell.length_c   1.000
_cell.angle_alpha   90.00
_cell.angle_beta   90.00
_cell.angle_gamma   90.00
#
_symmetry.space_group_name_H-M   'P 1'
#
loop_
_entity.id
_entity.type
_entity.pdbx_description
1 polymer ?
#
loop_
_entity_poly.entity_id
_entity_poly.type
_entity_poly.pdbx_seq_one_letter_code
_entity_poly.pdbx_strand_id
1 'polypeptide(L)'
;KSKGRLVNVSSMGGGAPMAKLASYGSSKAAVTMFSSVMRIELSKWGIKVVSIQPGGFRTSIAGTSDKWEKLEKDILDHLPAEV
;
A
#
# COMPACT_ATOMS: atom_id res chain seq x y z
N LYS A 1 15.19 -18.69 -19.66
CA LYS A 1 14.33 -17.64 -19.06
C LYS A 1 14.42 -17.73 -17.53
N SER A 2 14.48 -16.60 -16.82
CA SER A 2 14.56 -16.59 -15.35
C SER A 2 13.33 -17.24 -14.69
N LYS A 3 13.53 -17.91 -13.55
CA LYS A 3 12.44 -18.41 -12.68
C LYS A 3 12.15 -17.50 -11.48
N GLY A 4 12.91 -16.41 -11.32
CA GLY A 4 12.73 -15.45 -10.22
C GLY A 4 11.62 -14.43 -10.47
N ARG A 5 11.19 -13.75 -9.41
CA ARG A 5 10.18 -12.69 -9.44
C ARG A 5 10.57 -11.54 -8.51
N LEU A 6 10.44 -10.31 -9.00
CA LEU A 6 10.54 -9.11 -8.18
C LEU A 6 9.17 -8.79 -7.59
N VAL A 7 9.07 -8.70 -6.27
CA VAL A 7 7.84 -8.33 -5.56
C VAL A 7 8.12 -7.09 -4.72
N ASN A 8 7.42 -6.00 -5.04
CA ASN A 8 7.48 -4.76 -4.26
C ASN A 8 6.17 -4.54 -3.53
N VAL A 9 6.26 -3.92 -2.35
CA VAL A 9 5.08 -3.53 -1.55
C VAL A 9 4.97 -2.01 -1.56
N SER A 10 4.03 -1.52 -2.35
CA SER A 10 3.59 -0.13 -2.38
C SER A 10 2.51 0.10 -1.30
N SER A 11 1.51 0.97 -1.56
CA SER A 11 0.41 1.32 -0.66
C SER A 11 -0.71 1.98 -1.46
N MET A 12 -1.97 1.82 -1.03
CA MET A 12 -3.07 2.64 -1.56
C MET A 12 -2.81 4.15 -1.41
N GLY A 13 -2.04 4.56 -0.39
CA GLY A 13 -1.67 5.95 -0.14
C GLY A 13 -0.73 6.55 -1.19
N GLY A 14 -0.21 5.74 -2.13
CA GLY A 14 0.49 6.23 -3.32
C GLY A 14 -0.44 6.62 -4.48
N GLY A 15 -1.71 6.19 -4.45
CA GLY A 15 -2.71 6.51 -5.47
C GLY A 15 -3.85 7.40 -4.97
N ALA A 16 -4.11 7.43 -3.67
CA ALA A 16 -5.12 8.28 -3.04
C ALA A 16 -4.45 9.36 -2.16
N PRO A 17 -4.81 10.65 -2.30
CA PRO A 17 -4.29 11.71 -1.45
C PRO A 17 -4.70 11.49 0.02
N MET A 18 -3.71 11.44 0.91
CA MET A 18 -3.93 11.31 2.36
C MET A 18 -3.23 12.46 3.09
N ALA A 19 -4.01 13.27 3.81
CA ALA A 19 -3.47 14.36 4.61
C ALA A 19 -2.46 13.84 5.65
N LYS A 20 -1.43 14.64 5.95
CA LYS A 20 -0.33 14.31 6.90
C LYS A 20 0.57 13.14 6.50
N LEU A 21 0.41 12.56 5.32
CA LEU A 21 1.23 11.45 4.81
C LEU A 21 1.98 11.79 3.51
N ALA A 22 2.35 13.06 3.29
CA ALA A 22 2.94 13.51 2.01
C ALA A 22 4.21 12.73 1.61
N SER A 23 5.17 12.55 2.52
CA SER A 23 6.42 11.82 2.27
C SER A 23 6.19 10.31 2.10
N TYR A 24 5.31 9.73 2.91
CA TYR A 24 4.94 8.33 2.80
C TYR A 24 4.24 8.06 1.45
N GLY A 25 3.21 8.83 1.12
CA GLY A 25 2.44 8.71 -0.11
C GLY A 25 3.31 8.90 -1.35
N SER A 26 4.16 9.94 -1.39
CA SER A 26 5.07 10.18 -2.51
C SER A 26 6.08 9.04 -2.70
N SER A 27 6.68 8.53 -1.62
CA SER A 27 7.59 7.39 -1.69
C SER A 27 6.91 6.12 -2.22
N LYS A 28 5.66 5.85 -1.81
CA LYS A 28 4.90 4.69 -2.27
C LYS A 28 4.42 4.85 -3.72
N ALA A 29 4.05 6.06 -4.14
CA ALA A 29 3.78 6.36 -5.55
C ALA A 29 5.03 6.11 -6.43
N ALA A 30 6.21 6.53 -5.95
CA ALA A 30 7.47 6.27 -6.63
C ALA A 30 7.76 4.76 -6.77
N VAL A 31 7.50 3.96 -5.73
CA VAL A 31 7.64 2.49 -5.80
C VAL A 31 6.69 1.89 -6.84
N THR A 32 5.45 2.37 -6.92
CA THR A 32 4.49 1.92 -7.95
C THR A 32 5.02 2.19 -9.35
N MET A 33 5.50 3.41 -9.61
CA MET A 33 6.05 3.78 -10.92
C MET A 33 7.32 2.97 -11.24
N PHE A 34 8.23 2.85 -10.28
CA PHE A 34 9.45 2.04 -10.40
C PHE A 34 9.11 0.59 -10.78
N SER A 35 8.16 -0.04 -10.11
CA SER A 35 7.71 -1.40 -10.44
C SER A 35 7.17 -1.52 -11.87
N SER A 36 6.49 -0.50 -12.37
CA SER A 36 5.98 -0.47 -13.75
C SER A 36 7.12 -0.39 -14.77
N VAL A 37 8.11 0.47 -14.54
CA VAL A 37 9.31 0.56 -15.39
C VAL A 37 10.09 -0.76 -15.38
N MET A 38 10.36 -1.31 -14.20
CA MET A 38 11.09 -2.58 -14.07
C MET A 38 10.38 -3.75 -14.76
N ARG A 39 9.05 -3.74 -14.83
CA ARG A 39 8.29 -4.77 -15.57
C ARG A 39 8.66 -4.78 -17.05
N ILE A 40 8.85 -3.60 -17.64
CA ILE A 40 9.22 -3.45 -19.05
C ILE A 40 10.68 -3.85 -19.24
N GLU A 41 11.58 -3.27 -18.45
CA GLU A 41 13.03 -3.49 -18.58
C GLU A 41 13.42 -4.95 -18.34
N LEU A 42 12.83 -5.59 -17.34
CA LEU A 42 13.16 -6.95 -16.96
C LEU A 42 12.52 -8.04 -17.84
N SER A 43 11.58 -7.65 -18.71
CA SER A 43 10.83 -8.57 -19.57
C SER A 43 11.74 -9.39 -20.50
N LYS A 44 12.84 -8.80 -21.00
CA LYS A 44 13.79 -9.46 -21.90
C LYS A 44 14.50 -10.67 -21.27
N TRP A 45 14.63 -10.70 -19.94
CA TRP A 45 15.18 -11.84 -19.21
C TRP A 45 14.10 -12.81 -18.70
N GLY A 46 12.82 -12.51 -18.95
CA GLY A 46 11.67 -13.29 -18.48
C GLY A 46 11.42 -13.17 -16.98
N ILE A 47 11.95 -12.14 -16.32
CA ILE A 47 11.70 -11.89 -14.90
C ILE A 47 10.34 -11.20 -14.76
N LYS A 48 9.47 -11.75 -13.91
CA LYS A 48 8.14 -11.18 -13.66
C LYS A 48 8.24 -10.17 -12.51
N VAL A 49 7.50 -9.07 -12.61
CA VAL A 49 7.41 -8.06 -11.55
C VAL A 49 5.98 -8.03 -11.00
N VAL A 50 5.82 -7.88 -9.69
CA VAL A 50 4.54 -7.72 -9.00
C VAL A 50 4.66 -6.54 -8.03
N SER A 51 3.65 -5.68 -8.02
CA SER A 51 3.51 -4.61 -7.02
C SER A 51 2.22 -4.86 -6.25
N ILE A 52 2.34 -4.93 -4.92
CA ILE A 52 1.21 -5.11 -4.00
C ILE A 52 0.91 -3.75 -3.38
N GLN A 53 -0.36 -3.36 -3.34
CA GLN A 53 -0.81 -2.08 -2.76
C GLN A 53 -1.76 -2.37 -1.61
N PRO A 54 -1.24 -2.55 -0.38
CA PRO A 54 -2.08 -2.78 0.79
C PRO A 54 -2.93 -1.57 1.14
N GLY A 55 -4.08 -1.85 1.73
CA GLY A 55 -4.89 -0.88 2.44
C GLY A 55 -4.54 -0.74 3.92
N GLY A 56 -5.55 -0.40 4.74
CA GLY A 56 -5.41 -0.42 6.19
C GLY A 56 -5.37 -1.87 6.69
N PHE A 57 -4.22 -2.29 7.22
CA PHE A 57 -4.04 -3.58 7.89
C PHE A 57 -3.58 -3.38 9.32
N ARG A 58 -4.11 -4.18 10.26
CA ARG A 58 -3.72 -4.18 11.67
C ARG A 58 -2.26 -4.57 11.81
N THR A 59 -1.41 -3.56 11.86
CA THR A 59 0.06 -3.66 11.99
C THR A 59 0.53 -2.52 12.88
N SER A 60 1.77 -2.61 13.36
CA SER A 60 2.37 -1.59 14.22
C SER A 60 2.66 -0.26 13.52
N ILE A 61 2.59 -0.18 12.18
CA ILE A 61 2.88 1.05 11.42
C ILE A 61 1.88 2.18 11.70
N ALA A 62 0.62 1.82 11.96
CA ALA A 62 -0.46 2.77 12.23
C ALA A 62 -0.71 2.99 13.72
N GLY A 63 -0.08 2.19 14.59
CA GLY A 63 -0.22 2.30 16.04
C GLY A 63 -0.27 0.97 16.77
N THR A 64 -0.45 1.07 18.08
CA THR A 64 -0.66 -0.08 18.99
C THR A 64 -2.07 -0.67 18.84
N SER A 65 -2.29 -1.86 19.38
CA SER A 65 -3.61 -2.49 19.45
C SER A 65 -4.68 -1.55 20.02
N ASP A 66 -4.38 -0.84 21.11
CA ASP A 66 -5.32 0.09 21.73
C ASP A 66 -5.74 1.24 20.80
N LYS A 67 -4.83 1.70 19.91
CA LYS A 67 -5.17 2.72 18.91
C LYS A 67 -6.11 2.17 17.84
N TRP A 68 -5.91 0.92 17.44
CA TRP A 68 -6.80 0.23 16.50
C TRP A 68 -8.19 0.04 17.10
N GLU A 69 -8.27 -0.43 18.35
CA GLU A 69 -9.55 -0.65 19.04
C GLU A 69 -10.33 0.66 19.23
N LYS A 70 -9.63 1.75 19.57
CA LYS A 70 -10.25 3.09 19.64
C LYS A 70 -10.77 3.56 18.28
N LEU A 71 -9.98 3.37 17.22
CA LEU A 71 -10.38 3.76 15.87
C LEU A 71 -11.59 2.94 15.39
N GLU A 72 -11.58 1.64 15.63
CA GLU A 72 -12.71 0.76 15.28
C GLU A 72 -13.98 1.18 16.02
N LYS A 73 -13.89 1.39 17.33
CA LYS A 73 -15.02 1.89 18.12
C LYS A 73 -15.54 3.23 17.59
N ASP A 74 -14.65 4.18 17.33
CA ASP A 74 -15.02 5.50 16.82
C ASP A 74 -15.72 5.41 15.45
N ILE A 75 -15.24 4.54 14.55
CA ILE A 75 -15.90 4.30 13.26
C ILE A 75 -17.30 3.72 13.48
N LEU A 76 -17.42 2.69 14.32
CA LEU A 76 -18.69 2.00 14.58
C LEU A 76 -19.73 2.91 15.24
N ASP A 77 -19.31 3.75 16.19
CA ASP A 77 -20.17 4.69 16.91
C ASP A 77 -20.73 5.80 15.99
N HIS A 78 -20.07 6.08 14.86
CA HIS A 78 -20.46 7.11 13.88
C HIS A 78 -20.95 6.55 12.55
N LEU A 79 -21.23 5.24 12.46
CA LEU A 79 -21.85 4.69 11.26
C LEU A 79 -23.28 5.27 11.10
N PRO A 80 -23.64 5.78 9.92
CA PRO A 80 -25.01 6.20 9.67
C PRO A 80 -25.93 4.98 9.72
N ALA A 81 -27.15 5.16 10.23
CA ALA A 81 -28.16 4.10 10.38
C ALA A 81 -28.64 3.49 9.05
N GLU A 82 -28.14 3.99 7.92
CA GLU A 82 -28.49 3.60 6.56
C GLU A 82 -27.56 2.50 5.99
N VAL A 83 -26.61 2.01 6.80
CA VAL A 83 -25.74 0.85 6.47
C VAL A 83 -26.23 -0.40 7.21
#